data_AF-A0A9X0QZZ0-F1
#
_entry.id   AF-A0A9X0QZZ0-F1
#
_cell.length_a   1.000
_cell.length_b   1.000
_cell.length_c   1.000
_cell.angle_alpha   90.00
_cell.angle_beta   90.00
_cell.angle_gamma   90.00
#
_symmetry.space_group_name_H-M   'P 1'
#
loop_
_entity.id
_entity.type
_entity.pdbx_description
1 polymer ?
#
loop_
_entity_poly.entity_id
_entity_poly.type
_entity_poly.pdbx_seq_one_letter_code
_entity_poly.pdbx_strand_id
1 'polypeptide(L)'
;MNRRTLAKAGLGAALAPLALPGAAKAATFTGRGAGYFTDAVLTTHEGRQARFYTDLIKGRRVLINFVFVGCSDVCDSVTANLAAVQDILGDRVGSEILMYSISLQPDFDTPEVLKLYADRFAIRPGWSFLTGDPADIEVLRWRLGFADINPVLDADLFQHAAMLRIGEEHLDRWTMAPAMLTPERLAETIIRVFPPSRPG
;
A
#
# COMPACT_ATOMS: atom_id res chain seq x y z
N MET A 1 71.19 -10.53 55.35
CA MET A 1 70.04 -10.79 56.22
C MET A 1 68.79 -10.16 55.61
N ASN A 2 67.92 -11.00 55.03
CA ASN A 2 66.50 -10.86 54.71
C ASN A 2 65.84 -9.58 54.14
N ARG A 3 65.11 -9.80 53.01
CA ARG A 3 63.70 -9.40 52.73
C ARG A 3 63.46 -7.92 52.36
N ARG A 4 62.76 -7.52 51.27
CA ARG A 4 61.72 -8.13 50.42
C ARG A 4 61.74 -7.52 49.01
N THR A 5 61.69 -8.34 47.98
CA THR A 5 61.47 -7.95 46.58
C THR A 5 59.96 -7.94 46.30
N LEU A 6 59.40 -6.81 45.85
CA LEU A 6 58.04 -6.74 45.31
C LEU A 6 58.11 -7.05 43.80
N ALA A 7 57.64 -8.24 43.41
CA ALA A 7 57.40 -8.56 42.00
C ALA A 7 55.99 -8.08 41.62
N LYS A 8 55.91 -7.10 40.71
CA LYS A 8 54.65 -6.70 40.07
C LYS A 8 54.27 -7.75 39.03
N ALA A 9 53.14 -8.42 39.23
CA ALA A 9 52.51 -9.26 38.22
C ALA A 9 51.87 -8.36 37.16
N GLY A 10 52.40 -8.38 35.93
CA GLY A 10 51.75 -7.78 34.76
C GLY A 10 50.84 -8.79 34.10
N LEU A 11 49.53 -8.57 34.16
CA LEU A 11 48.53 -9.37 33.46
C LEU A 11 48.39 -8.82 32.03
N GLY A 12 49.07 -9.44 31.07
CA GLY A 12 48.86 -9.18 29.65
C GLY A 12 47.64 -9.96 29.15
N ALA A 13 46.48 -9.32 29.04
CA ALA A 13 45.31 -9.91 28.38
C ALA A 13 45.49 -9.81 26.85
N ALA A 14 45.68 -10.94 26.19
CA ALA A 14 45.69 -11.03 24.73
C ALA A 14 44.25 -10.87 24.20
N LEU A 15 44.00 -9.77 23.49
CA LEU A 15 42.77 -9.56 22.72
C LEU A 15 42.84 -10.39 21.43
N ALA A 16 42.08 -11.48 21.36
CA ALA A 16 41.80 -12.15 20.10
C ALA A 16 40.73 -11.34 19.34
N PRO A 17 40.93 -11.00 18.05
CA PRO A 17 39.92 -10.28 17.29
C PRO A 17 38.70 -11.17 17.06
N LEU A 18 37.53 -10.73 17.52
CA LEU A 18 36.25 -11.32 17.13
C LEU A 18 36.08 -11.13 15.63
N ALA A 19 36.18 -12.22 14.87
CA ALA A 19 35.75 -12.25 13.48
C ALA A 19 34.22 -12.07 13.45
N LEU A 20 33.76 -10.95 12.88
CA LEU A 20 32.35 -10.75 12.61
C LEU A 20 31.87 -11.80 11.59
N PRO A 21 30.78 -12.53 11.84
CA PRO A 21 30.23 -13.44 10.85
C PRO A 21 29.86 -12.66 9.59
N GLY A 22 30.25 -13.24 8.44
CA GLY A 22 30.21 -12.62 7.12
C GLY A 22 28.87 -11.96 6.78
N ALA A 23 28.95 -10.88 6.01
CA ALA A 23 27.82 -10.11 5.51
C ALA A 23 26.71 -11.06 5.04
N ALA A 24 25.58 -11.04 5.76
CA ALA A 24 24.41 -11.81 5.39
C ALA A 24 24.02 -11.42 3.96
N LYS A 25 23.97 -12.42 3.06
CA LYS A 25 23.44 -12.24 1.71
C LYS A 25 22.00 -11.76 1.86
N ALA A 26 21.69 -10.55 1.40
CA ALA A 26 20.35 -9.99 1.50
C ALA A 26 19.34 -11.00 0.94
N ALA A 27 18.38 -11.41 1.78
CA ALA A 27 17.31 -12.30 1.35
C ALA A 27 16.52 -11.58 0.25
N THR A 28 16.44 -12.19 -0.93
CA THR A 28 15.57 -11.70 -2.00
C THR A 28 14.16 -12.19 -1.72
N PHE A 29 13.31 -11.32 -1.17
CA PHE A 29 11.88 -11.59 -1.10
C PHE A 29 11.30 -11.50 -2.51
N THR A 30 10.74 -12.61 -3.00
CA THR A 30 9.92 -12.58 -4.22
C THR A 30 8.51 -12.18 -3.80
N GLY A 31 8.05 -11.00 -4.21
CA GLY A 31 6.70 -10.51 -3.93
C GLY A 31 5.59 -11.47 -4.38
N ARG A 32 4.38 -11.29 -3.83
CA ARG A 32 3.19 -12.12 -4.12
C ARG A 32 2.89 -12.32 -5.63
N GLY A 33 3.37 -11.45 -6.52
CA GLY A 33 3.43 -11.74 -7.96
C GLY A 33 2.08 -11.79 -8.69
N ALA A 34 2.13 -11.90 -10.02
CA ALA A 34 0.93 -12.03 -10.88
C ALA A 34 0.07 -13.26 -10.54
N GLY A 35 0.68 -14.36 -10.09
CA GLY A 35 -0.06 -15.56 -9.72
C GLY A 35 -0.98 -15.38 -8.50
N TYR A 36 -0.64 -14.46 -7.60
CA TYR A 36 -1.48 -14.13 -6.44
C TYR A 36 -2.52 -13.06 -6.77
N PHE A 37 -2.09 -11.95 -7.38
CA PHE A 37 -2.95 -10.79 -7.66
C PHE A 37 -3.75 -10.91 -8.95
N THR A 38 -3.47 -11.93 -9.77
CA THR A 38 -3.88 -11.99 -11.20
C THR A 38 -3.28 -10.85 -12.01
N ASP A 39 -3.46 -10.90 -13.33
CA ASP A 39 -3.09 -9.79 -14.23
C ASP A 39 -4.30 -9.31 -15.04
N ALA A 40 -5.43 -9.18 -14.32
CA ALA A 40 -6.72 -8.71 -14.83
C ALA A 40 -6.57 -7.39 -15.60
N VAL A 41 -7.33 -7.23 -16.69
CA VAL A 41 -7.34 -5.99 -17.47
C VAL A 41 -8.42 -5.08 -16.91
N LEU A 42 -8.00 -3.94 -16.36
CA LEU A 42 -8.89 -2.91 -15.85
C LEU A 42 -8.89 -1.71 -16.80
N THR A 43 -9.93 -0.89 -16.71
CA THR A 43 -10.07 0.37 -17.44
C THR A 43 -10.13 1.53 -16.46
N THR A 44 -9.32 2.55 -16.69
CA THR A 44 -9.30 3.75 -15.86
C THR A 44 -10.45 4.68 -16.22
N HIS A 45 -10.78 5.62 -15.34
CA HIS A 45 -11.77 6.67 -15.61
C HIS A 45 -11.42 7.56 -16.82
N GLU A 46 -10.17 7.59 -17.25
CA GLU A 46 -9.74 8.25 -18.50
C GLU A 46 -9.86 7.34 -19.75
N GLY A 47 -10.45 6.15 -19.61
CA GLY A 47 -10.66 5.19 -20.70
C GLY A 47 -9.42 4.37 -21.07
N ARG A 48 -8.34 4.43 -20.28
CA ARG A 48 -7.10 3.69 -20.55
C ARG A 48 -7.16 2.29 -19.96
N GLN A 49 -6.81 1.28 -20.74
CA GLN A 49 -6.63 -0.08 -20.22
C GLN A 49 -5.28 -0.23 -19.50
N ALA A 50 -5.27 -1.01 -18.42
CA ALA A 50 -4.10 -1.37 -17.66
C ALA A 50 -4.24 -2.78 -17.09
N ARG A 51 -3.16 -3.56 -17.12
CA ARG A 51 -3.09 -4.84 -16.43
C ARG A 51 -2.80 -4.61 -14.96
N PHE A 52 -3.63 -5.18 -14.08
CA PHE A 52 -3.58 -4.91 -12.65
C PHE A 52 -2.17 -5.15 -12.10
N TYR A 53 -1.61 -6.36 -12.22
CA TYR A 53 -0.32 -6.61 -11.62
C TYR A 53 0.81 -5.94 -12.41
N THR A 54 0.91 -6.19 -13.71
CA THR A 54 2.07 -5.78 -14.51
C THR A 54 2.22 -4.27 -14.62
N ASP A 55 1.11 -3.54 -14.81
CA ASP A 55 1.16 -2.09 -15.04
C ASP A 55 0.95 -1.28 -13.75
N LEU A 56 0.11 -1.76 -12.83
CA LEU A 56 -0.30 -0.99 -11.65
C LEU A 56 0.45 -1.36 -10.37
N ILE A 57 0.85 -2.62 -10.18
CA ILE A 57 1.35 -3.12 -8.89
C ILE A 57 2.85 -3.41 -8.90
N LYS A 58 3.36 -4.05 -9.96
CA LYS A 58 4.72 -4.61 -10.00
C LYS A 58 5.79 -3.54 -9.74
N GLY A 59 6.58 -3.73 -8.67
CA GLY A 59 7.62 -2.78 -8.27
C GLY A 59 7.11 -1.42 -7.79
N ARG A 60 5.80 -1.25 -7.55
CA ARG A 60 5.18 0.02 -7.13
C ARG A 60 4.90 0.05 -5.63
N ARG A 61 4.73 1.27 -5.13
CA ARG A 61 4.05 1.56 -3.85
C ARG A 61 2.66 2.05 -4.18
N VAL A 62 1.66 1.41 -3.60
CA VAL A 62 0.26 1.60 -3.97
C VAL A 62 -0.62 1.76 -2.75
N LEU A 63 -1.60 2.65 -2.88
CA LEU A 63 -2.73 2.79 -1.97
C LEU A 63 -3.98 2.36 -2.74
N ILE A 64 -4.70 1.35 -2.24
CA ILE A 64 -5.84 0.77 -2.94
C ILE A 64 -7.05 0.78 -2.02
N ASN A 65 -8.17 1.34 -2.46
CA ASN A 65 -9.47 1.16 -1.83
C ASN A 65 -10.50 0.69 -2.85
N PHE A 66 -11.64 0.22 -2.35
CA PHE A 66 -12.81 -0.08 -3.15
C PHE A 66 -13.87 1.01 -2.94
N VAL A 67 -14.63 1.32 -3.99
CA VAL A 67 -15.63 2.40 -4.03
C VAL A 67 -16.81 1.98 -4.90
N PHE A 68 -17.98 2.59 -4.75
CA PHE A 68 -19.02 2.55 -5.76
C PHE A 68 -19.72 3.89 -5.81
N VAL A 69 -19.99 4.41 -7.01
CA VAL A 69 -20.41 5.82 -7.19
C VAL A 69 -21.82 6.09 -6.67
N GLY A 70 -22.69 5.07 -6.66
CA GLY A 70 -24.06 5.17 -6.13
C GLY A 70 -24.15 5.26 -4.59
N CYS A 71 -23.03 5.19 -3.88
CA CYS A 71 -22.96 5.22 -2.43
C CYS A 71 -23.11 6.66 -1.89
N SER A 72 -24.32 7.06 -1.52
CA SER A 72 -24.59 8.42 -1.02
C SER A 72 -24.26 8.64 0.47
N ASP A 73 -23.23 7.98 1.00
CA ASP A 73 -22.87 8.05 2.43
C ASP A 73 -21.35 7.94 2.66
N VAL A 74 -20.88 6.80 3.20
CA VAL A 74 -19.48 6.62 3.63
C VAL A 74 -18.47 6.75 2.50
N CYS A 75 -18.82 6.36 1.27
CA CYS A 75 -17.87 6.35 0.15
C CYS A 75 -17.46 7.76 -0.29
N ASP A 76 -18.39 8.72 -0.29
CA ASP A 76 -18.10 10.13 -0.56
C ASP A 76 -17.21 10.72 0.53
N SER A 77 -17.47 10.36 1.79
CA SER A 77 -16.66 10.78 2.93
C SER A 77 -15.23 10.22 2.84
N VAL A 78 -15.09 8.93 2.48
CA VAL A 78 -13.79 8.28 2.26
C VAL A 78 -13.05 8.94 1.11
N THR A 79 -13.72 9.19 -0.02
CA THR A 79 -13.07 9.80 -1.19
C THR A 79 -12.59 11.21 -0.89
N ALA A 80 -13.41 12.03 -0.22
CA ALA A 80 -12.99 13.36 0.24
C ALA A 80 -11.80 13.28 1.22
N ASN A 81 -11.82 12.33 2.14
CA ASN A 81 -10.72 12.13 3.10
C ASN A 81 -9.42 11.73 2.39
N LEU A 82 -9.49 10.81 1.42
CA LEU A 82 -8.33 10.39 0.63
C LEU A 82 -7.80 11.52 -0.28
N ALA A 83 -8.65 12.44 -0.74
CA ALA A 83 -8.20 13.65 -1.43
C ALA A 83 -7.39 14.56 -0.50
N ALA A 84 -7.82 14.75 0.74
CA ALA A 84 -7.03 15.47 1.75
C ALA A 84 -5.70 14.74 2.06
N VAL A 85 -5.67 13.41 2.07
CA VAL A 85 -4.42 12.63 2.19
C VAL A 85 -3.53 12.85 0.97
N GLN A 86 -4.07 12.87 -0.24
CA GLN A 86 -3.33 13.18 -1.45
C GLN A 86 -2.65 14.57 -1.35
N ASP A 87 -3.33 15.54 -0.77
CA ASP A 87 -2.79 16.89 -0.49
C ASP A 87 -1.64 16.86 0.51
N ILE A 88 -1.76 16.11 1.60
CA ILE A 88 -0.68 15.97 2.59
C ILE A 88 0.55 15.25 1.99
N LEU A 89 0.33 14.22 1.19
CA LEU A 89 1.42 13.46 0.55
C LEU A 89 2.08 14.25 -0.59
N GLY A 90 1.38 15.21 -1.18
CA GLY A 90 1.90 16.13 -2.20
C GLY A 90 2.45 15.40 -3.42
N ASP A 91 3.60 15.88 -3.91
CA ASP A 91 4.24 15.40 -5.14
C ASP A 91 4.72 13.95 -5.07
N ARG A 92 4.69 13.31 -3.88
CA ARG A 92 4.96 11.88 -3.76
C ARG A 92 3.89 11.04 -4.45
N VAL A 93 2.66 11.54 -4.52
CA VAL A 93 1.59 10.88 -5.30
C VAL A 93 1.84 11.13 -6.78
N GLY A 94 1.88 10.06 -7.58
CA GLY A 94 2.25 10.08 -8.99
C GLY A 94 3.74 9.87 -9.27
N SER A 95 4.62 10.10 -8.30
CA SER A 95 6.08 9.88 -8.45
C SER A 95 6.58 8.65 -7.68
N GLU A 96 6.27 8.56 -6.38
CA GLU A 96 6.66 7.47 -5.49
C GLU A 96 5.51 6.54 -5.16
N ILE A 97 4.29 7.09 -5.04
CA ILE A 97 3.09 6.43 -4.56
C ILE A 97 2.01 6.57 -5.64
N LEU A 98 1.31 5.48 -5.96
CA LEU A 98 0.15 5.52 -6.82
C LEU A 98 -1.10 5.18 -6.02
N MET A 99 -2.20 5.85 -6.31
CA MET A 99 -3.49 5.63 -5.65
C MET A 99 -4.48 5.02 -6.64
N TYR A 100 -5.25 4.04 -6.17
CA TYR A 100 -6.22 3.34 -6.98
C TYR A 100 -7.53 3.15 -6.21
N SER A 101 -8.64 3.57 -6.80
CA SER A 101 -9.98 3.28 -6.29
C SER A 101 -10.69 2.37 -7.28
N ILE A 102 -10.98 1.13 -6.88
CA ILE A 102 -11.58 0.11 -7.75
C ILE A 102 -13.07 0.04 -7.49
N SER A 103 -13.88 0.09 -8.55
CA SER A 103 -15.33 0.00 -8.42
C SER A 103 -15.78 -1.38 -7.88
N LEU A 104 -16.77 -1.40 -6.99
CA LEU A 104 -17.53 -2.58 -6.57
C LEU A 104 -18.76 -2.85 -7.44
N GLN A 105 -19.13 -1.90 -8.31
CA GLN A 105 -20.30 -1.98 -9.18
C GLN A 105 -19.93 -1.70 -10.64
N PRO A 106 -19.04 -2.50 -11.25
CA PRO A 106 -18.50 -2.25 -12.59
C PRO A 106 -19.56 -2.17 -13.70
N ASP A 107 -20.70 -2.84 -13.54
CA ASP A 107 -21.83 -2.79 -14.49
C ASP A 107 -22.49 -1.40 -14.57
N PHE A 108 -22.30 -0.56 -13.54
CA PHE A 108 -22.88 0.78 -13.43
C PHE A 108 -21.81 1.87 -13.48
N ASP A 109 -20.69 1.63 -12.80
CA ASP A 109 -19.55 2.54 -12.70
C ASP A 109 -18.66 2.43 -13.95
N THR A 110 -19.21 2.87 -15.07
CA THR A 110 -18.50 3.04 -16.35
C THR A 110 -17.32 4.02 -16.20
N PRO A 111 -16.33 3.99 -17.10
CA PRO A 111 -15.23 4.98 -17.09
C PRO A 111 -15.73 6.43 -17.05
N GLU A 112 -16.79 6.75 -17.79
CA GLU A 112 -17.40 8.07 -17.84
C GLU A 112 -18.03 8.48 -16.49
N VAL A 113 -18.73 7.54 -15.83
CA VAL A 113 -19.31 7.76 -14.49
C VAL A 113 -18.21 7.96 -13.45
N LEU A 114 -17.17 7.12 -13.48
CA LEU A 114 -16.00 7.25 -12.61
C LEU A 114 -15.27 8.56 -12.85
N LYS A 115 -15.22 9.05 -14.09
CA LYS A 115 -14.61 10.34 -14.41
C LYS A 115 -15.36 11.49 -13.77
N LEU A 116 -16.69 11.50 -13.89
CA LEU A 116 -17.52 12.51 -13.25
C LEU A 116 -17.37 12.48 -11.72
N TYR A 117 -17.20 11.28 -11.14
CA TYR A 117 -16.92 11.12 -9.72
C TYR A 117 -15.55 11.70 -9.34
N ALA A 118 -14.48 11.36 -10.05
CA ALA A 118 -13.15 11.90 -9.81
C ALA A 118 -13.10 13.44 -9.97
N ASP A 119 -13.77 13.98 -11.00
CA ASP A 119 -13.85 15.42 -11.23
C ASP A 119 -14.58 16.15 -10.07
N ARG A 120 -15.63 15.54 -9.49
CA ARG A 120 -16.38 16.09 -8.34
C ARG A 120 -15.48 16.30 -7.12
N PHE A 121 -14.56 15.38 -6.87
CA PHE A 121 -13.63 15.45 -5.73
C PHE A 121 -12.30 16.13 -6.07
N ALA A 122 -12.19 16.72 -7.28
CA ALA A 122 -10.98 17.40 -7.76
C ALA A 122 -9.71 16.55 -7.64
N ILE A 123 -9.84 15.25 -7.93
CA ILE A 123 -8.73 14.29 -7.79
C ILE A 123 -7.56 14.67 -8.69
N ARG A 124 -6.36 14.70 -8.11
CA ARG A 124 -5.12 15.11 -8.80
C ARG A 124 -4.40 13.92 -9.46
N PRO A 125 -3.47 14.16 -10.41
CA PRO A 125 -2.69 13.08 -11.03
C PRO A 125 -2.02 12.15 -10.02
N GLY A 126 -1.83 10.89 -10.43
CA GLY A 126 -1.29 9.84 -9.56
C GLY A 126 -2.36 9.06 -8.79
N TRP A 127 -3.63 9.45 -8.89
CA TRP A 127 -4.77 8.67 -8.42
C TRP A 127 -5.72 8.34 -9.59
N SER A 128 -5.95 7.04 -9.84
CA SER A 128 -6.88 6.57 -10.85
C SER A 128 -8.04 5.79 -10.26
N PHE A 129 -9.25 6.08 -10.74
CA PHE A 129 -10.43 5.24 -10.55
C PHE A 129 -10.47 4.17 -11.63
N LEU A 130 -10.83 2.94 -11.27
CA LEU A 130 -10.72 1.75 -12.11
C LEU A 130 -12.03 0.94 -12.10
N THR A 131 -12.42 0.43 -13.26
CA THR A 131 -13.50 -0.54 -13.45
C THR A 131 -13.01 -1.68 -14.36
N GLY A 132 -13.80 -2.73 -14.58
CA GLY A 132 -13.38 -3.91 -15.32
C GLY A 132 -14.42 -5.03 -15.30
N ASP A 133 -13.97 -6.24 -15.63
CA ASP A 133 -14.84 -7.42 -15.56
C ASP A 133 -15.27 -7.70 -14.11
N PRO A 134 -16.57 -7.96 -13.84
CA PRO A 134 -17.06 -8.21 -12.49
C PRO A 134 -16.38 -9.39 -11.79
N ALA A 135 -16.04 -10.48 -12.51
CA ALA A 135 -15.40 -11.64 -11.91
C ALA A 135 -13.93 -11.34 -11.54
N ASP A 136 -13.23 -10.57 -12.37
CA ASP A 136 -11.87 -10.12 -12.06
C ASP A 136 -11.85 -9.20 -10.84
N ILE A 137 -12.78 -8.23 -10.76
CA ILE A 137 -12.92 -7.33 -9.62
C ILE A 137 -13.18 -8.11 -8.34
N GLU A 138 -14.05 -9.12 -8.38
CA GLU A 138 -14.33 -9.96 -7.22
C GLU A 138 -13.08 -10.71 -6.76
N VAL A 139 -12.32 -11.31 -7.68
CA VAL A 139 -11.04 -11.95 -7.33
C VAL A 139 -10.07 -10.96 -6.71
N LEU A 140 -9.94 -9.76 -7.28
CA LEU A 140 -9.08 -8.71 -6.72
C LEU A 140 -9.50 -8.30 -5.32
N ARG A 141 -10.80 -8.12 -5.09
CA ARG A 141 -11.39 -7.76 -3.80
C ARG A 141 -10.97 -8.76 -2.71
N TRP A 142 -11.12 -10.07 -2.97
CA TRP A 142 -10.66 -11.13 -2.07
C TRP A 142 -9.14 -11.12 -1.85
N ARG A 143 -8.35 -11.02 -2.93
CA ARG A 143 -6.87 -11.07 -2.84
C ARG A 143 -6.26 -9.88 -2.12
N LEU A 144 -6.94 -8.73 -2.19
CA LEU A 144 -6.56 -7.50 -1.50
C LEU A 144 -7.09 -7.44 -0.06
N GLY A 145 -7.93 -8.40 0.35
CA GLY A 145 -8.44 -8.52 1.71
C GLY A 145 -9.68 -7.67 2.00
N PHE A 146 -10.44 -7.29 0.97
CA PHE A 146 -11.70 -6.55 1.08
C PHE A 146 -12.90 -7.49 1.01
N ALA A 147 -12.80 -8.67 1.62
CA ALA A 147 -13.87 -9.65 1.68
C ALA A 147 -14.03 -10.19 3.09
N ASP A 148 -15.27 -10.49 3.46
CA ASP A 148 -15.65 -11.13 4.70
C ASP A 148 -15.95 -12.62 4.48
N ILE A 149 -15.62 -13.45 5.47
CA ILE A 149 -15.91 -14.88 5.42
C ILE A 149 -17.41 -15.16 5.61
N ASN A 150 -18.14 -14.24 6.27
CA ASN A 150 -19.58 -14.30 6.41
C ASN A 150 -20.24 -13.69 5.17
N PRO A 151 -20.95 -14.50 4.35
CA PRO A 151 -21.53 -14.03 3.09
C PRO A 151 -22.59 -12.93 3.28
N VAL A 152 -23.22 -12.84 4.46
CA VAL A 152 -24.20 -11.78 4.74
C VAL A 152 -23.50 -10.43 4.96
N LEU A 153 -22.36 -10.43 5.63
CA LEU A 153 -21.54 -9.22 5.82
C LEU A 153 -20.80 -8.86 4.53
N ASP A 154 -20.34 -9.86 3.80
CA ASP A 154 -19.60 -9.68 2.55
C ASP A 154 -20.48 -9.06 1.43
N ALA A 155 -21.76 -9.41 1.40
CA ALA A 155 -22.73 -8.82 0.47
C ALA A 155 -23.03 -7.34 0.76
N ASP A 156 -22.71 -6.84 1.96
CA ASP A 156 -22.83 -5.43 2.32
C ASP A 156 -21.63 -4.64 1.79
N LEU A 157 -21.81 -4.00 0.63
CA LEU A 157 -20.77 -3.19 -0.02
C LEU A 157 -20.24 -2.05 0.87
N PHE A 158 -21.03 -1.59 1.86
CA PHE A 158 -20.62 -0.52 2.78
C PHE A 158 -19.50 -0.96 3.73
N GLN A 159 -19.39 -2.25 4.06
CA GLN A 159 -18.34 -2.77 4.95
C GLN A 159 -16.94 -2.66 4.34
N HIS A 160 -16.84 -2.64 3.02
CA HIS A 160 -15.57 -2.70 2.29
C HIS A 160 -15.03 -1.32 1.91
N ALA A 161 -15.93 -0.36 1.71
CA ALA A 161 -15.58 0.99 1.24
C ALA A 161 -14.74 1.79 2.25
N ALA A 162 -14.77 1.42 3.54
CA ALA A 162 -14.12 2.17 4.62
C ALA A 162 -12.66 1.76 4.91
N MET A 163 -12.03 0.95 4.06
CA MET A 163 -10.66 0.44 4.26
C MET A 163 -9.70 0.90 3.16
N LEU A 164 -8.42 1.04 3.50
CA LEU A 164 -7.33 1.35 2.59
C LEU A 164 -6.23 0.30 2.70
N ARG A 165 -5.92 -0.37 1.58
CA ARG A 165 -4.78 -1.28 1.45
C ARG A 165 -3.54 -0.50 1.06
N ILE A 166 -2.45 -0.71 1.79
CA ILE A 166 -1.18 0.01 1.60
C ILE A 166 -0.12 -1.03 1.28
N GLY A 167 0.48 -0.98 0.09
CA GLY A 167 1.37 -2.03 -0.42
C GLY A 167 2.64 -1.53 -1.08
N GLU A 168 3.75 -2.21 -0.85
CA GLU A 168 4.99 -2.10 -1.63
C GLU A 168 5.39 -3.48 -2.11
N GLU A 169 5.14 -3.73 -3.41
CA GLU A 169 5.12 -5.09 -3.94
C GLU A 169 6.49 -5.76 -3.90
N HIS A 170 7.55 -5.04 -4.25
CA HIS A 170 8.91 -5.61 -4.34
C HIS A 170 9.50 -6.01 -2.99
N LEU A 171 8.94 -5.53 -1.88
CA LEU A 171 9.30 -5.94 -0.52
C LEU A 171 8.28 -6.89 0.10
N ASP A 172 7.25 -7.26 -0.65
CA ASP A 172 6.04 -7.94 -0.17
C ASP A 172 5.45 -7.33 1.11
N ARG A 173 5.57 -6.00 1.25
CA ARG A 173 5.14 -5.29 2.45
C ARG A 173 3.75 -4.75 2.23
N TRP A 174 2.78 -5.32 2.95
CA TRP A 174 1.38 -4.95 2.84
C TRP A 174 0.73 -4.77 4.21
N THR A 175 -0.02 -3.69 4.37
CA THR A 175 -0.85 -3.43 5.55
C THR A 175 -2.20 -2.87 5.14
N MET A 176 -3.10 -2.67 6.10
CA MET A 176 -4.41 -2.06 5.87
C MET A 176 -4.71 -1.10 7.02
N ALA A 177 -5.44 -0.04 6.71
CA ALA A 177 -5.89 0.93 7.71
C ALA A 177 -7.33 1.35 7.39
N PRO A 178 -8.13 1.77 8.38
CA PRO A 178 -9.40 2.43 8.11
C PRO A 178 -9.16 3.71 7.29
N ALA A 179 -9.87 3.84 6.18
CA ALA A 179 -9.76 4.99 5.29
C ALA A 179 -10.40 6.26 5.90
N MET A 180 -11.15 6.11 7.00
CA MET A 180 -11.78 7.19 7.75
C MET A 180 -10.95 7.70 8.95
N LEU A 181 -9.70 7.24 9.12
CA LEU A 181 -8.77 7.93 10.00
C LEU A 181 -8.61 9.40 9.55
N THR A 182 -8.29 10.31 10.47
CA THR A 182 -8.02 11.70 10.06
C THR A 182 -6.92 11.74 8.99
N PRO A 183 -6.96 12.68 8.04
CA PRO A 183 -5.99 12.74 6.95
C PRO A 183 -4.54 12.68 7.43
N GLU A 184 -4.22 13.37 8.53
CA GLU A 184 -2.89 13.42 9.12
C GLU A 184 -2.46 12.07 9.66
N ARG A 185 -3.35 11.36 10.37
CA ARG A 185 -3.04 10.03 10.91
C ARG A 185 -2.91 8.97 9.84
N LEU A 186 -3.73 9.06 8.79
CA LEU A 186 -3.63 8.15 7.66
C LEU A 186 -2.34 8.42 6.86
N ALA A 187 -2.00 9.68 6.62
CA ALA A 187 -0.75 10.08 5.99
C ALA A 187 0.47 9.65 6.82
N GLU A 188 0.46 9.83 8.15
CA GLU A 188 1.50 9.32 9.05
C GLU A 188 1.67 7.80 8.92
N THR A 189 0.57 7.06 8.85
CA THR A 189 0.58 5.61 8.65
C THR A 189 1.24 5.25 7.32
N ILE A 190 0.85 5.93 6.24
CA ILE A 190 1.43 5.75 4.90
C ILE A 190 2.94 6.07 4.92
N ILE A 191 3.35 7.17 5.54
CA ILE A 191 4.76 7.59 5.63
C ILE A 191 5.58 6.59 6.47
N ARG A 192 5.01 5.99 7.50
CA ARG A 192 5.71 4.93 8.28
C ARG A 192 5.92 3.68 7.45
N VAL A 193 4.96 3.32 6.59
CA VAL A 193 5.12 2.20 5.66
C VAL A 193 6.10 2.59 4.54
N PHE A 194 5.97 3.77 3.96
CA PHE A 194 6.81 4.29 2.87
C PHE A 194 7.66 5.48 3.35
N PRO A 195 8.69 5.25 4.17
CA PRO A 195 9.53 6.33 4.65
C PRO A 195 10.18 7.03 3.45
N PRO A 196 10.31 8.37 3.49
CA PRO A 196 11.05 9.08 2.48
C PRO A 196 12.50 8.57 2.44
N SER A 197 13.10 8.58 1.25
CA SER A 197 14.52 8.29 1.10
C SER A 197 15.33 9.19 2.04
N ARG A 198 16.32 8.62 2.73
CA ARG A 198 17.23 9.44 3.56
C ARG A 198 17.89 10.51 2.66
N PRO A 199 17.91 11.78 3.07
CA PRO A 199 18.82 12.74 2.46
C PRO A 199 20.25 12.19 2.58
N GLY A 200 20.96 12.15 1.46
CA GLY A 200 22.38 11.76 1.41
C GLY A 200 23.28 12.80 2.06
#